data_AF-C5KKU8-F1
#
_entry.id   AF-C5KKU8-F1
#
_cell.length_a   1.000
_cell.length_b   1.000
_cell.length_c   1.000
_cell.angle_alpha   90.00
_cell.angle_beta   90.00
_cell.angle_gamma   90.00
#
_symmetry.space_group_name_H-M   'P 1'
#
loop_
_entity.id
_entity.type
_entity.pdbx_description
1 polymer ?
#
loop_
_entity_poly.entity_id
_entity_poly.type
_entity_poly.pdbx_seq_one_letter_code
_entity_poly.pdbx_strand_id
1 'polypeptide(L)'
;YDLPRLFQVRRESKEYNRGDVYLNVADASNVGKIIHPERLAELIANFRKVSGNSARFYLFYAQGGGNDKKWAPDFVRVFKEFILKYGNPDMGSLGISFQVKLDLATWYNIFDAFDALKTDPQFKPYNIALDVTMNYYNTDRRLVDQIMFRADHVTLLTFANTSPRLINFFVVFLTKICPNCNNNYYPNYKAKITFLAE
;
A
#
# COMPACT_ATOMS: atom_id res chain seq x y z
N TYR A 1 -28.27 -20.85 -3.65
CA TYR A 1 -27.85 -20.37 -4.98
C TYR A 1 -26.52 -21.01 -5.31
N ASP A 2 -26.55 -22.09 -6.08
CA ASP A 2 -25.34 -22.76 -6.57
C ASP A 2 -24.70 -21.89 -7.65
N LEU A 3 -23.47 -21.42 -7.39
CA LEU A 3 -22.66 -20.75 -8.41
C LEU A 3 -22.25 -21.78 -9.48
N PRO A 4 -22.43 -21.49 -10.78
CA PRO A 4 -22.09 -22.43 -11.84
C PRO A 4 -20.60 -22.79 -11.82
N ARG A 5 -20.29 -24.03 -12.26
CA ARG A 5 -18.93 -24.65 -12.36
C ARG A 5 -17.88 -23.84 -13.16
N LEU A 6 -18.23 -22.66 -13.67
CA LEU A 6 -17.36 -21.72 -14.36
C LEU A 6 -16.36 -20.99 -13.44
N PHE A 7 -16.52 -21.06 -12.11
CA PHE A 7 -15.60 -20.45 -11.15
C PHE A 7 -14.59 -21.41 -10.50
N GLN A 8 -14.47 -22.65 -10.99
CA GLN A 8 -13.34 -23.50 -10.60
C GLN A 8 -12.06 -23.01 -11.28
N VAL A 9 -11.39 -22.07 -10.62
CA VAL A 9 -10.04 -21.62 -10.95
C VAL A 9 -9.13 -22.86 -11.02
N ARG A 10 -8.60 -23.15 -12.22
CA ARG A 10 -7.72 -24.30 -12.47
C ARG A 10 -6.52 -24.24 -11.50
N ARG A 11 -5.96 -25.40 -11.14
CA ARG A 11 -4.83 -25.50 -10.20
C ARG A 11 -3.65 -24.60 -10.62
N GLU A 12 -3.38 -24.51 -11.92
CA GLU A 12 -2.34 -23.66 -12.53
C GLU A 12 -2.57 -22.17 -12.28
N SER A 13 -3.81 -21.66 -12.36
CA SER A 13 -4.13 -20.26 -12.08
C SER A 13 -3.94 -19.85 -10.62
N LYS A 14 -3.89 -20.79 -9.68
CA LYS A 14 -3.58 -20.51 -8.26
C LYS A 14 -2.09 -20.24 -8.02
N GLU A 15 -1.20 -20.70 -8.91
CA GLU A 15 0.24 -20.49 -8.78
C GLU A 15 0.65 -19.07 -9.16
N TYR A 16 -0.06 -18.45 -10.11
CA TYR A 16 0.22 -17.10 -10.57
C TYR A 16 -0.40 -15.99 -9.72
N ASN A 17 -1.41 -16.30 -8.89
CA ASN A 17 -2.11 -15.30 -8.09
C ASN A 17 -1.59 -15.22 -6.64
N ARG A 18 -0.31 -14.86 -6.50
CA ARG A 18 0.41 -14.78 -5.21
C ARG A 18 0.96 -13.39 -4.88
N GLY A 19 0.77 -12.42 -5.77
CA GLY A 19 1.23 -11.04 -5.57
C GLY A 19 0.26 -10.24 -4.71
N ASP A 20 0.79 -9.21 -4.06
CA ASP A 20 -0.02 -8.20 -3.39
C ASP A 20 -0.95 -7.50 -4.39
N VAL A 21 -2.16 -7.14 -3.94
CA VAL A 21 -3.18 -6.50 -4.77
C VAL A 21 -3.37 -5.06 -4.30
N TYR A 22 -3.27 -4.10 -5.22
CA TYR A 22 -3.46 -2.69 -4.94
C TYR A 22 -4.79 -2.23 -5.54
N LEU A 23 -5.66 -1.66 -4.71
CA LEU A 23 -6.97 -1.16 -5.14
C LEU A 23 -7.16 0.29 -4.66
N ASN A 24 -7.45 1.18 -5.61
CA ASN A 24 -7.77 2.56 -5.29
C ASN A 24 -9.16 2.60 -4.65
N VAL A 25 -9.26 3.18 -3.46
CA VAL A 25 -10.53 3.27 -2.73
C VAL A 25 -10.87 4.68 -2.24
N ALA A 26 -9.92 5.60 -2.31
CA ALA A 26 -10.08 6.95 -1.80
C ALA A 26 -9.10 7.92 -2.47
N ASP A 27 -9.52 9.17 -2.52
CA ASP A 27 -8.71 10.33 -2.87
C ASP A 27 -9.35 11.58 -2.24
N ALA A 28 -8.78 12.76 -2.49
CA ALA A 28 -9.33 14.01 -1.96
C ALA A 28 -10.73 14.39 -2.49
N SER A 29 -11.25 13.73 -3.52
CA SER A 29 -12.61 13.95 -4.02
C SER A 29 -13.66 13.20 -3.18
N ASN A 30 -13.26 12.12 -2.50
CA ASN A 30 -14.11 11.28 -1.65
C ASN A 30 -13.76 11.43 -0.17
N VAL A 31 -13.81 12.67 0.28
CA VAL A 31 -13.44 13.14 1.62
C VAL A 31 -13.94 12.21 2.74
N GLY A 32 -12.99 11.66 3.50
CA GLY A 32 -13.25 11.00 4.78
C GLY A 32 -14.07 9.70 4.69
N LYS A 33 -14.15 9.06 3.51
CA LYS A 33 -14.92 7.82 3.34
C LYS A 33 -14.35 6.91 2.24
N ILE A 34 -14.63 5.61 2.36
CA ILE A 34 -14.60 4.65 1.25
C ILE A 34 -16.00 4.60 0.65
N ILE A 35 -16.11 4.68 -0.68
CA ILE A 35 -17.40 4.52 -1.37
C ILE A 35 -17.77 3.03 -1.40
N HIS A 36 -19.00 2.70 -1.00
CA HIS A 36 -19.53 1.32 -0.94
C HIS A 36 -18.62 0.34 -0.16
N PRO A 37 -18.33 0.63 1.13
CA PRO A 37 -17.43 -0.19 1.92
C PRO A 37 -17.92 -1.65 2.07
N GLU A 38 -19.24 -1.88 2.10
CA GLU A 38 -19.82 -3.23 2.13
C GLU A 38 -19.41 -4.06 0.91
N ARG A 39 -19.48 -3.47 -0.29
CA ARG A 39 -19.11 -4.15 -1.55
C ARG A 39 -17.60 -4.37 -1.63
N LEU A 40 -16.80 -3.45 -1.08
CA LEU A 40 -15.36 -3.62 -1.00
C LEU A 40 -14.99 -4.81 -0.10
N ALA A 41 -15.62 -4.94 1.08
CA ALA A 41 -15.37 -6.06 1.98
C ALA A 41 -15.76 -7.40 1.32
N GLU A 42 -16.92 -7.45 0.65
CA GLU A 42 -17.35 -8.61 -0.13
C GLU A 42 -16.38 -8.95 -1.26
N LEU A 43 -15.91 -7.95 -2.01
CA LEU A 43 -14.93 -8.13 -3.08
C LEU A 43 -13.64 -8.76 -2.55
N ILE A 44 -13.07 -8.23 -1.46
CA ILE A 44 -11.81 -8.73 -0.90
C ILE A 44 -11.96 -10.19 -0.45
N ALA A 45 -13.01 -10.50 0.31
CA ALA A 45 -13.26 -11.86 0.81
C ALA A 45 -13.50 -12.85 -0.35
N ASN A 46 -14.33 -12.47 -1.33
CA ASN A 46 -14.65 -13.34 -2.46
C ASN A 46 -13.46 -13.51 -3.41
N PHE A 47 -12.68 -12.46 -3.66
CA PHE A 47 -11.45 -12.54 -4.46
C PHE A 47 -10.53 -13.62 -3.89
N ARG A 48 -10.30 -13.64 -2.58
CA ARG A 48 -9.46 -14.64 -1.93
C ARG A 48 -10.03 -16.05 -2.04
N LYS A 49 -11.33 -16.23 -1.79
CA LYS A 49 -12.01 -17.53 -1.90
C LYS A 49 -11.90 -18.11 -3.31
N VAL A 50 -12.13 -17.30 -4.32
CA VAL A 50 -12.11 -17.72 -5.73
C VAL A 50 -10.68 -17.98 -6.19
N SER A 51 -9.76 -17.06 -5.91
CA SER A 51 -8.40 -17.13 -6.44
C SER A 51 -7.43 -17.99 -5.64
N GLY A 52 -7.66 -18.16 -4.34
CA GLY A 52 -6.68 -18.71 -3.41
C GLY A 52 -5.53 -17.75 -3.08
N ASN A 53 -5.60 -16.47 -3.47
CA ASN A 53 -4.56 -15.49 -3.16
C ASN A 53 -4.53 -15.20 -1.65
N SER A 54 -3.36 -15.41 -1.03
CA SER A 54 -3.08 -15.14 0.38
C SER A 54 -2.22 -13.90 0.64
N ALA A 55 -1.79 -13.21 -0.43
CA ALA A 55 -1.00 -11.98 -0.36
C ALA A 55 -1.80 -10.81 0.21
N ARG A 56 -1.16 -9.67 0.44
CA ARG A 56 -1.80 -8.52 1.07
C ARG A 56 -2.66 -7.77 0.08
N PHE A 57 -3.83 -7.32 0.54
CA PHE A 57 -4.68 -6.39 -0.21
C PHE A 57 -4.42 -4.97 0.31
N TYR A 58 -3.74 -4.15 -0.49
CA TYR A 58 -3.48 -2.75 -0.21
C TYR A 58 -4.64 -1.89 -0.71
N LEU A 59 -5.31 -1.21 0.22
CA LEU A 59 -6.30 -0.18 -0.07
C LEU A 59 -5.56 1.15 -0.16
N PHE A 60 -5.44 1.68 -1.37
CA PHE A 60 -4.61 2.87 -1.58
C PHE A 60 -5.43 4.15 -1.69
N TYR A 61 -4.87 5.21 -1.07
CA TYR A 61 -5.26 6.59 -1.26
C TYR A 61 -4.44 7.19 -2.40
N ALA A 62 -5.12 7.63 -3.45
CA ALA A 62 -4.50 8.25 -4.61
C ALA A 62 -4.51 9.77 -4.51
N GLN A 63 -3.49 10.43 -5.07
CA GLN A 63 -3.50 11.86 -5.27
C GLN A 63 -4.73 12.27 -6.10
N GLY A 64 -5.50 13.22 -5.58
CA GLY A 64 -6.75 13.68 -6.19
C GLY A 64 -6.80 15.19 -6.39
N GLY A 65 -7.87 15.68 -7.02
CA GLY A 65 -8.08 17.11 -7.31
C GLY A 65 -8.43 18.00 -6.10
N GLY A 66 -7.92 17.71 -4.90
CA GLY A 66 -8.31 18.40 -3.66
C GLY A 66 -7.17 18.56 -2.64
N ASN A 67 -7.52 18.79 -1.36
CA ASN A 67 -6.54 19.04 -0.30
C ASN A 67 -6.01 17.74 0.32
N ASP A 68 -5.10 17.08 -0.38
CA ASP A 68 -4.48 15.83 0.07
C ASP A 68 -3.74 15.95 1.40
N LYS A 69 -3.15 17.11 1.70
CA LYS A 69 -2.48 17.35 3.00
C LYS A 69 -3.44 17.19 4.18
N LYS A 70 -4.71 17.54 3.98
CA LYS A 70 -5.77 17.38 4.98
C LYS A 70 -6.30 15.95 5.02
N TRP A 71 -6.54 15.34 3.86
CA TRP A 71 -7.36 14.13 3.77
C TRP A 71 -6.57 12.82 3.77
N ALA A 72 -5.32 12.81 3.32
CA ALA A 72 -4.49 11.61 3.39
C ALA A 72 -4.26 11.14 4.84
N PRO A 73 -3.94 12.00 5.82
CA PRO A 73 -3.87 11.57 7.23
C PRO A 73 -5.18 11.00 7.76
N ASP A 74 -6.31 11.62 7.41
CA ASP A 74 -7.64 11.18 7.84
C ASP A 74 -8.00 9.79 7.27
N PHE A 75 -7.41 9.39 6.15
CA PHE A 75 -7.65 8.07 5.57
C PHE A 75 -7.23 6.91 6.48
N VAL A 76 -6.25 7.10 7.38
CA VAL A 76 -5.90 6.07 8.38
C VAL A 76 -7.10 5.79 9.31
N ARG A 77 -7.84 6.83 9.71
CA ARG A 77 -9.08 6.71 10.49
C ARG A 77 -10.17 6.02 9.67
N VAL A 78 -10.33 6.39 8.40
CA VAL A 78 -11.33 5.77 7.51
C VAL A 78 -11.06 4.28 7.34
N PHE A 79 -9.79 3.89 7.14
CA PHE A 79 -9.37 2.49 7.04
C PHE A 79 -9.66 1.72 8.34
N LYS A 80 -9.39 2.34 9.50
CA LYS A 80 -9.74 1.78 10.82
C LYS A 80 -11.25 1.50 10.90
N GLU A 81 -12.08 2.50 10.61
CA GLU A 81 -13.54 2.37 10.68
C GLU A 81 -14.10 1.32 9.72
N PHE A 82 -13.51 1.21 8.52
CA PHE A 82 -13.84 0.17 7.56
C PHE A 82 -13.63 -1.23 8.13
N ILE A 83 -12.46 -1.51 8.69
CA ILE A 83 -12.16 -2.82 9.28
C ILE A 83 -13.05 -3.10 10.49
N LEU A 84 -13.28 -2.12 11.37
CA LEU A 84 -14.11 -2.33 12.56
C LEU A 84 -15.57 -2.67 12.21
N LYS A 85 -16.09 -2.09 11.13
CA LYS A 85 -17.49 -2.25 10.74
C LYS A 85 -17.74 -3.41 9.78
N TYR A 86 -16.82 -3.66 8.85
CA TYR A 86 -17.00 -4.61 7.74
C TYR A 86 -15.94 -5.72 7.69
N GLY A 87 -14.92 -5.62 8.54
CA GLY A 87 -13.85 -6.61 8.62
C GLY A 87 -14.38 -7.99 8.98
N ASN A 88 -13.90 -9.00 8.26
CA ASN A 88 -14.14 -10.40 8.58
C ASN A 88 -12.87 -11.24 8.30
N PRO A 89 -12.74 -12.44 8.90
CA PRO A 89 -11.53 -13.26 8.75
C PRO A 89 -11.18 -13.64 7.31
N ASP A 90 -12.18 -13.74 6.42
CA ASP A 90 -11.95 -14.11 5.02
C ASP A 90 -11.21 -13.02 4.24
N MET A 91 -11.11 -11.79 4.76
CA MET A 91 -10.38 -10.70 4.15
C MET A 91 -8.86 -10.82 4.29
N GLY A 92 -8.36 -11.68 5.21
CA GLY A 92 -6.93 -11.98 5.37
C GLY A 92 -6.04 -10.74 5.60
N SER A 93 -4.82 -10.78 5.06
CA SER A 93 -3.85 -9.69 5.23
C SER A 93 -4.27 -8.42 4.48
N LEU A 94 -4.32 -7.29 5.16
CA LEU A 94 -4.67 -5.99 4.59
C LEU A 94 -3.52 -5.01 4.68
N GLY A 95 -3.57 -3.94 3.89
CA GLY A 95 -2.63 -2.84 3.98
C GLY A 95 -3.28 -1.53 3.59
N ILE A 96 -2.68 -0.44 4.05
CA ILE A 96 -2.97 0.91 3.58
C ILE A 96 -1.80 1.35 2.72
N SER A 97 -2.09 1.93 1.56
CA SER A 97 -1.07 2.46 0.65
C SER A 97 -1.37 3.92 0.33
N PHE A 98 -0.33 4.70 0.09
CA PHE A 98 -0.45 6.12 -0.21
C PHE A 98 0.35 6.44 -1.47
N GLN A 99 -0.36 6.84 -2.52
CA GLN A 99 0.21 7.36 -3.77
C GLN A 99 -0.07 8.86 -3.86
N VAL A 100 0.61 9.62 -3.00
CA VAL A 100 0.36 11.06 -2.85
C VAL A 100 1.62 11.80 -2.40
N LYS A 101 1.79 13.03 -2.92
CA LYS A 101 2.89 13.90 -2.53
C LYS A 101 2.52 14.75 -1.31
N LEU A 102 3.17 14.48 -0.18
CA LEU A 102 2.95 15.19 1.08
C LEU A 102 4.28 15.71 1.65
N ASP A 103 4.22 16.71 2.51
CA ASP A 103 5.39 17.14 3.28
C ASP A 103 5.64 16.22 4.48
N LEU A 104 6.85 16.33 5.06
CA LEU A 104 7.29 15.47 6.15
C LEU A 104 6.39 15.56 7.40
N ALA A 105 5.89 16.75 7.73
CA ALA A 105 5.01 16.94 8.89
C ALA A 105 3.69 16.16 8.71
N THR A 106 3.14 16.20 7.50
CA THR A 106 1.92 15.44 7.17
C THR A 106 2.17 13.93 7.22
N TRP A 107 3.34 13.47 6.76
CA TRP A 107 3.72 12.06 6.85
C TRP A 107 3.86 11.57 8.29
N TYR A 108 4.40 12.39 9.21
CA TYR A 108 4.45 12.02 10.63
C TYR A 108 3.05 11.73 11.19
N ASN A 109 2.05 12.53 10.84
CA ASN A 109 0.66 12.28 11.25
C ASN A 109 0.15 10.91 10.75
N ILE A 110 0.48 10.53 9.51
CA ILE A 110 0.13 9.21 8.96
C ILE A 110 0.85 8.10 9.72
N PHE A 111 2.16 8.23 9.94
CA PHE A 111 2.95 7.22 10.63
C PHE A 111 2.50 7.00 12.06
N ASP A 112 2.26 8.07 12.81
CA ASP A 112 1.84 7.97 14.21
C ASP A 112 0.44 7.36 14.33
N ALA A 113 -0.49 7.75 13.44
CA ALA A 113 -1.82 7.15 13.39
C ALA A 113 -1.76 5.65 13.01
N PHE A 114 -0.90 5.27 12.07
CA PHE A 114 -0.77 3.89 11.64
C PHE A 114 -0.08 3.02 12.70
N ASP A 115 0.92 3.52 13.41
CA ASP A 115 1.59 2.78 14.49
C ASP A 115 0.62 2.52 15.66
N ALA A 116 -0.24 3.49 15.99
CA ALA A 116 -1.34 3.29 16.94
C ALA A 116 -2.31 2.20 16.46
N LEU A 117 -2.65 2.18 15.17
CA LEU A 117 -3.51 1.13 14.60
C LEU A 117 -2.86 -0.26 14.67
N LYS A 118 -1.56 -0.35 14.39
CA LYS A 118 -0.81 -1.62 14.33
C LYS A 118 -0.65 -2.28 15.70
N THR A 119 -0.66 -1.49 16.77
CA THR A 119 -0.57 -1.99 18.15
C THR A 119 -1.92 -2.44 18.73
N ASP A 120 -3.03 -2.07 18.10
CA ASP A 120 -4.38 -2.44 18.54
C ASP A 120 -4.66 -3.94 18.25
N PRO A 121 -4.98 -4.77 19.27
CA PRO A 121 -5.25 -6.19 19.10
C PRO A 121 -6.36 -6.53 18.10
N GLN A 122 -7.33 -5.63 17.90
CA GLN A 122 -8.43 -5.85 16.95
C GLN A 122 -7.95 -5.95 15.50
N PHE A 123 -6.75 -5.42 15.19
CA PHE A 123 -6.18 -5.41 13.85
C PHE A 123 -5.17 -6.54 13.61
N LYS A 124 -4.77 -7.28 14.65
CA LYS A 124 -3.85 -8.42 14.53
C LYS A 124 -4.28 -9.48 13.50
N PRO A 125 -5.57 -9.87 13.40
CA PRO A 125 -6.01 -10.86 12.41
C PRO A 125 -5.74 -10.45 10.95
N TYR A 126 -5.69 -9.14 10.69
CA TYR A 126 -5.51 -8.59 9.34
C TYR A 126 -4.04 -8.32 8.99
N ASN A 127 -3.09 -8.57 9.90
CA ASN A 127 -1.65 -8.40 9.65
C ASN A 127 -1.30 -7.12 8.85
N ILE A 128 -1.81 -5.99 9.35
CA ILE A 128 -1.82 -4.72 8.61
C ILE A 128 -0.41 -4.20 8.33
N ALA A 129 -0.22 -3.60 7.16
CA ALA A 129 1.03 -2.96 6.76
C ALA A 129 0.80 -1.62 6.07
N LEU A 130 1.78 -0.73 6.21
CA LEU A 130 1.83 0.56 5.52
C LEU A 130 2.74 0.46 4.29
N ASP A 131 2.19 0.77 3.12
CA ASP A 131 2.94 1.02 1.90
C ASP A 131 2.97 2.52 1.57
N VAL A 132 4.11 2.98 1.07
CA VAL A 132 4.24 4.33 0.50
C VAL A 132 4.69 4.22 -0.93
N THR A 133 3.86 4.71 -1.85
CA THR A 133 4.23 4.84 -3.25
C THR A 133 4.93 6.19 -3.46
N MET A 134 6.16 6.15 -3.95
CA MET A 134 6.95 7.36 -4.22
C MET A 134 7.55 7.34 -5.62
N ASN A 135 7.73 8.53 -6.19
CA ASN A 135 8.48 8.67 -7.43
C ASN A 135 9.96 8.43 -7.19
N TYR A 136 10.61 7.70 -8.11
CA TYR A 136 12.03 7.37 -8.02
C TYR A 136 12.95 8.60 -7.95
N TYR A 137 12.48 9.79 -8.34
CA TYR A 137 13.24 11.05 -8.37
C TYR A 137 12.97 11.98 -7.16
N ASN A 138 12.35 11.48 -6.09
CA ASN A 138 12.12 12.29 -4.89
C ASN A 138 13.45 12.78 -4.28
N THR A 139 13.69 14.10 -4.27
CA THR A 139 14.95 14.68 -3.79
C THR A 139 14.97 15.02 -2.31
N ASP A 140 13.85 14.89 -1.60
CA ASP A 140 13.79 15.13 -0.15
C ASP A 140 14.34 13.91 0.61
N ARG A 141 15.65 13.90 0.83
CA ARG A 141 16.37 12.81 1.51
C ARG A 141 15.83 12.54 2.91
N ARG A 142 15.48 13.60 3.65
CA ARG A 142 14.98 13.44 5.03
C ARG A 142 13.63 12.74 5.02
N LEU A 143 12.75 13.12 4.09
CA LEU A 143 11.48 12.44 3.92
C LEU A 143 11.66 10.98 3.49
N VAL A 144 12.53 10.72 2.51
CA VAL A 144 12.82 9.36 2.04
C VAL A 144 13.33 8.48 3.18
N ASP A 145 14.29 8.96 3.97
CA ASP A 145 14.79 8.24 5.15
C ASP A 145 13.64 7.88 6.12
N GLN A 146 12.78 8.85 6.45
CA GLN A 146 11.67 8.62 7.37
C GLN A 146 10.65 7.61 6.85
N ILE A 147 10.34 7.66 5.55
CA ILE A 147 9.49 6.67 4.90
C ILE A 147 10.14 5.27 5.01
N MET A 148 11.43 5.15 4.68
CA MET A 148 12.16 3.87 4.73
C MET A 148 12.22 3.28 6.14
N PHE A 149 12.32 4.11 7.18
CA PHE A 149 12.31 3.69 8.58
C PHE A 149 10.91 3.27 9.09
N ARG A 150 9.85 3.95 8.66
CA ARG A 150 8.51 3.79 9.27
C ARG A 150 7.57 2.91 8.45
N ALA A 151 7.64 2.95 7.13
CA ALA A 151 6.79 2.14 6.26
C ALA A 151 7.20 0.66 6.33
N ASP A 152 6.23 -0.24 6.14
CA ASP A 152 6.49 -1.69 6.00
C ASP A 152 6.93 -2.02 4.57
N HIS A 153 6.49 -1.23 3.60
CA HIS A 153 6.79 -1.39 2.19
C HIS A 153 6.88 -0.04 1.49
N VAL A 154 7.70 0.04 0.44
CA VAL A 154 7.81 1.19 -0.44
C VAL A 154 7.69 0.73 -1.88
N THR A 155 6.75 1.33 -2.60
CA THR A 155 6.58 1.12 -4.04
C THR A 155 7.21 2.29 -4.79
N LEU A 156 8.27 2.03 -5.55
CA LEU A 156 8.95 3.02 -6.37
C LEU A 156 8.33 3.03 -7.76
N LEU A 157 7.66 4.13 -8.12
CA LEU A 157 7.22 4.37 -9.48
C LEU A 157 8.44 4.67 -10.34
N THR A 158 8.68 3.82 -11.31
CA THR A 158 9.78 3.88 -12.28
C THR A 158 9.23 3.80 -13.72
N PHE A 159 10.09 4.04 -14.70
CA PHE A 159 9.71 3.97 -16.10
C PHE A 159 9.70 2.54 -16.65
N ALA A 160 8.97 2.39 -17.75
CA ALA A 160 9.01 1.21 -18.60
C ALA A 160 10.41 0.67 -18.88
N ASN A 161 10.50 -0.65 -19.00
CA ASN A 161 11.71 -1.36 -19.43
C ASN A 161 12.17 -1.00 -20.84
N THR A 162 11.35 -0.27 -21.60
CA THR A 162 11.71 0.34 -22.89
C THR A 162 12.68 1.50 -22.73
N SER A 163 12.85 2.06 -21.52
CA SER A 163 13.80 3.13 -21.27
C SER A 163 15.23 2.59 -21.19
N PRO A 164 16.16 3.05 -22.06
CA PRO A 164 17.57 2.67 -21.97
C PRO A 164 18.26 3.19 -20.70
N ARG A 165 17.57 4.04 -19.92
CA ARG A 165 18.06 4.65 -18.67
C ARG A 165 17.61 3.91 -17.42
N LEU A 166 16.93 2.77 -17.54
CA LEU A 166 16.40 2.02 -16.40
C LEU A 166 17.46 1.77 -15.31
N ILE A 167 18.62 1.23 -15.69
CA ILE A 167 19.76 1.00 -14.78
C ILE A 167 20.20 2.29 -14.09
N ASN A 168 20.28 3.40 -14.84
CA ASN A 168 20.69 4.69 -14.27
C ASN A 168 19.69 5.18 -13.21
N PHE A 169 18.40 4.90 -13.36
CA PHE A 169 17.41 5.28 -12.35
C PHE A 169 17.54 4.48 -11.06
N PHE A 170 17.76 3.16 -11.17
CA PHE A 170 18.10 2.32 -10.01
C PHE A 170 19.33 2.85 -9.29
N VAL A 171 20.40 3.13 -10.03
CA VAL A 171 21.65 3.66 -9.46
C VAL A 171 21.44 5.02 -8.81
N VAL A 172 20.72 5.95 -9.45
CA VAL A 172 20.42 7.27 -8.89
C VAL A 172 19.60 7.16 -7.61
N PHE A 173 18.60 6.28 -7.58
CA PHE A 173 17.81 6.06 -6.37
C PHE A 173 18.71 5.60 -5.22
N LEU A 174 19.49 4.54 -5.44
CA LEU A 174 20.32 3.92 -4.42
C LEU A 174 21.51 4.79 -3.98
N THR A 175 22.04 5.65 -4.85
CA THR A 175 23.25 6.44 -4.55
C THR A 175 22.98 7.88 -4.16
N LYS A 176 21.86 8.47 -4.60
CA LYS A 176 21.59 9.91 -4.42
C LYS A 176 20.35 10.20 -3.60
N ILE A 177 19.32 9.37 -3.71
CA ILE A 177 17.99 9.64 -3.14
C ILE A 177 17.81 8.90 -1.82
N CYS A 178 18.12 7.61 -1.81
CA CYS A 178 18.25 6.79 -0.61
C CYS A 178 19.69 6.26 -0.48
N PRO A 179 20.68 7.13 -0.21
CA PRO A 179 22.08 6.71 -0.06
C PRO A 179 22.30 5.77 1.13
N ASN A 180 21.33 5.63 2.02
CA ASN A 180 21.37 4.68 3.13
C ASN A 180 20.79 3.31 2.72
N CYS A 181 20.10 3.21 1.58
CA CYS A 181 19.57 1.96 1.05
C CYS A 181 20.66 1.02 0.49
N ASN A 182 21.85 1.52 0.20
CA ASN A 182 22.98 0.73 -0.32
C ASN A 182 24.13 0.58 0.69
N ASN A 183 23.97 1.12 1.91
CA ASN A 183 24.98 1.13 2.96
C ASN A 183 24.60 0.18 4.10
N ASN A 184 25.51 -0.01 5.06
CA ASN A 184 25.32 -0.86 6.26
C ASN A 184 24.12 -0.46 7.16
N TYR A 185 23.39 0.61 6.83
CA TYR A 185 22.17 1.05 7.52
C TYR A 185 20.89 0.42 6.95
N TYR A 186 20.95 -0.24 5.79
CA TYR A 186 19.80 -0.97 5.21
C TYR A 186 19.12 -1.93 6.18
N PRO A 187 19.83 -2.69 7.06
CA PRO A 187 19.20 -3.53 8.07
C PRO A 187 18.32 -2.77 9.08
N ASN A 188 18.53 -1.45 9.24
CA ASN A 188 17.73 -0.62 10.14
C ASN A 188 16.45 -0.10 9.47
N TYR A 189 16.31 -0.26 8.15
CA TYR A 189 15.08 0.07 7.45
C TYR A 189 14.07 -1.05 7.59
N LYS A 190 12.84 -0.63 7.87
CA LYS A 190 11.68 -1.51 7.96
C LYS A 190 11.13 -1.82 6.57
N ALA A 191 11.20 -0.85 5.65
CA ALA A 191 10.56 -0.94 4.35
C ALA A 191 11.24 -1.95 3.42
N LYS A 192 10.46 -2.88 2.89
CA LYS A 192 10.82 -3.65 1.69
C LYS A 192 10.51 -2.81 0.45
N ILE A 193 11.38 -2.84 -0.56
CA ILE A 193 11.24 -2.02 -1.76
C ILE A 193 10.74 -2.88 -2.92
N THR A 194 9.66 -2.44 -3.57
CA THR A 194 9.22 -2.92 -4.88
C THR A 194 9.40 -1.81 -5.91
N PHE A 195 9.91 -2.17 -7.08
CA PHE A 195 10.00 -1.26 -8.22
C PHE A 195 8.83 -1.57 -9.17
N LEU A 196 7.95 -0.59 -9.36
CA LEU A 196 6.87 -0.65 -10.33
C LEU A 196 7.34 0.08 -11.59
N ALA A 197 7.53 -0.65 -12.68
CA ALA A 197 7.80 -0.08 -13.99
C ALA A 197 6.47 0.07 -14.76
N GLU A 198 6.23 1.26 -15.35
CA GLU A 198 5.09 1.52 -16.25
C GLU A 198 5.15 0.73 -17.56
#